data_AF-A0A7G5M110-F1
#
_entry.id   AF-A0A7G5M110-F1
#
_cell.length_a   1.000
_cell.length_b   1.000
_cell.length_c   1.000
_cell.angle_alpha   90.00
_cell.angle_beta   90.00
_cell.angle_gamma   90.00
#
_symmetry.space_group_name_H-M   'P 1'
#
loop_
_entity.id
_entity.type
_entity.pdbx_description
1 polymer ?
#
loop_
_entity_poly.entity_id
_entity_poly.type
_entity_poly.pdbx_seq_one_letter_code
_entity_poly.pdbx_strand_id
1 'polypeptide(L)'
;MRRLTFAFASATLALAALTGCGGGGGGSDTDTYCDEVETAGKKLGDTASAEDLDEVMSNLKKVRDAAPDSVKENWATLVEAYESAQKGDVADLDQDALQKAGEAIDKQVKADCDLDLDNLS
;
A
#
# COMPACT_ATOMS: atom_id res chain seq x y z
N MET A 1 39.01 31.63 9.54
CA MET A 1 37.76 32.37 9.19
C MET A 1 37.71 32.61 7.69
N ARG A 2 36.80 31.92 6.99
CA ARG A 2 36.31 32.31 5.67
C ARG A 2 34.83 31.94 5.65
N ARG A 3 33.98 32.96 5.66
CA ARG A 3 32.53 32.86 5.68
C ARG A 3 32.08 32.48 4.27
N LEU A 4 31.54 31.28 4.10
CA LEU A 4 30.81 30.88 2.90
C LEU A 4 29.33 31.05 3.20
N THR A 5 28.83 32.25 2.92
CA THR A 5 27.41 32.57 2.85
C THR A 5 26.86 31.86 1.60
N PHE A 6 26.45 30.60 1.74
CA PHE A 6 25.61 29.95 0.74
C PHE A 6 24.17 30.38 0.98
N ALA A 7 23.69 31.26 0.10
CA ALA A 7 22.28 31.54 -0.06
C ALA A 7 21.58 30.23 -0.44
N PHE A 8 20.94 29.58 0.54
CA PHE A 8 19.97 28.54 0.29
C PHE A 8 18.78 29.21 -0.38
N ALA A 9 18.74 29.12 -1.71
CA ALA A 9 17.52 29.31 -2.47
C ALA A 9 16.48 28.36 -1.87
N SER A 10 15.51 28.93 -1.15
CA SER A 10 14.36 28.22 -0.64
C SER A 10 13.59 27.70 -1.85
N ALA A 11 13.91 26.48 -2.27
CA ALA A 11 13.10 25.73 -3.21
C ALA A 11 11.71 25.66 -2.58
N THR A 12 10.78 26.34 -3.23
CA THR A 12 9.35 26.21 -3.04
C THR A 12 8.97 24.73 -3.07
N LEU A 13 8.78 24.11 -1.90
CA LEU A 13 7.89 22.95 -1.83
C LEU A 13 6.49 23.51 -2.00
N ALA A 14 6.07 23.54 -3.27
CA ALA A 14 4.67 23.63 -3.61
C ALA A 14 3.98 22.42 -2.93
N LEU A 15 3.33 22.67 -1.79
CA LEU A 15 2.21 21.86 -1.33
C LEU A 15 1.08 22.04 -2.34
N ALA A 16 1.21 21.41 -3.51
CA ALA A 16 0.20 21.31 -4.53
C ALA A 16 -0.01 19.83 -4.83
N ALA A 17 -0.61 19.15 -3.86
CA ALA A 17 -1.43 17.96 -4.08
C ALA A 17 -2.26 17.68 -2.82
N LEU A 18 -3.11 18.64 -2.43
CA LEU A 18 -4.40 18.27 -1.83
C LEU A 18 -5.30 17.72 -2.97
N THR A 19 -4.87 16.61 -3.55
CA THR A 19 -5.76 15.64 -4.18
C THR A 19 -5.75 14.48 -3.19
N GLY A 20 -6.51 14.56 -2.10
CA GLY A 20 -7.71 13.73 -2.06
C GLY A 20 -8.10 13.22 -3.44
N CYS A 21 -7.49 12.11 -3.88
CA CYS A 21 -7.85 11.40 -5.09
C CYS A 21 -9.16 10.64 -4.85
N GLY A 22 -10.19 11.39 -4.47
CA GLY A 22 -11.56 10.97 -4.62
C GLY A 22 -11.96 11.15 -6.07
N GLY A 23 -11.59 10.19 -6.91
CA GLY A 23 -12.21 9.97 -8.22
C GLY A 23 -11.68 10.81 -9.37
N GLY A 24 -11.03 10.11 -10.31
CA GLY A 24 -11.31 10.33 -11.72
C GLY A 24 -10.13 10.76 -12.57
N GLY A 25 -9.54 9.77 -13.24
CA GLY A 25 -9.25 9.87 -14.67
C GLY A 25 -7.85 10.33 -15.04
N GLY A 26 -7.01 9.34 -15.37
CA GLY A 26 -5.74 9.53 -16.09
C GLY A 26 -4.53 9.34 -15.19
N GLY A 27 -4.33 8.13 -14.67
CA GLY A 27 -3.34 7.87 -13.63
C GLY A 27 -2.09 7.16 -14.13
N SER A 28 -0.94 7.55 -13.61
CA SER A 28 0.32 6.81 -13.74
C SER A 28 0.21 5.45 -13.02
N ASP A 29 1.18 4.54 -13.18
CA ASP A 29 1.16 3.22 -12.52
C ASP A 29 0.94 3.33 -10.99
N THR A 30 1.45 4.40 -10.37
CA THR A 30 1.24 4.74 -8.96
C THR A 30 -0.23 5.00 -8.60
N ASP A 31 -0.98 5.73 -9.44
CA ASP A 31 -2.38 6.05 -9.15
C ASP A 31 -3.25 4.79 -9.22
N THR A 32 -2.98 3.92 -10.20
CA THR A 32 -3.66 2.62 -10.30
C THR A 32 -3.40 1.78 -9.06
N TYR A 33 -2.16 1.74 -8.59
CA TYR A 33 -1.82 1.06 -7.35
C TYR A 33 -2.58 1.63 -6.14
N CYS A 34 -2.62 2.95 -5.98
CA CYS A 34 -3.30 3.59 -4.85
C CYS A 34 -4.81 3.34 -4.86
N ASP A 35 -5.45 3.39 -6.03
CA ASP A 35 -6.88 3.08 -6.20
C ASP A 35 -7.19 1.62 -5.81
N GLU A 36 -6.33 0.68 -6.21
CA GLU A 36 -6.46 -0.73 -5.86
C GLU A 36 -6.25 -0.94 -4.35
N VAL A 37 -5.29 -0.25 -3.72
CA VAL A 37 -5.05 -0.31 -2.26
C VAL A 37 -6.27 0.20 -1.48
N GLU A 38 -6.82 1.36 -1.86
CA GLU A 38 -8.01 1.92 -1.21
C GLU A 38 -9.21 0.98 -1.37
N THR A 39 -9.39 0.42 -2.57
CA THR A 39 -10.47 -0.54 -2.86
C THR A 39 -10.32 -1.81 -2.02
N ALA A 40 -9.12 -2.38 -1.95
CA ALA A 40 -8.84 -3.58 -1.16
C ALA A 40 -9.04 -3.32 0.35
N GLY A 41 -8.57 -2.18 0.87
CA GLY A 41 -8.74 -1.79 2.27
C GLY A 41 -10.21 -1.68 2.69
N LYS A 42 -11.03 -0.97 1.91
CA LYS A 42 -12.48 -0.86 2.15
C LYS A 42 -13.16 -2.22 2.15
N LYS A 43 -12.82 -3.08 1.18
CA LYS A 43 -13.38 -4.42 1.06
C LYS A 43 -12.99 -5.34 2.22
N LEU A 44 -11.76 -5.19 2.73
CA LEU A 44 -11.31 -5.89 3.94
C LEU A 44 -12.12 -5.46 5.17
N GLY A 45 -12.41 -4.16 5.33
CA GLY A 45 -13.26 -3.64 6.40
C GLY A 45 -14.73 -4.09 6.30
N ASP A 46 -15.26 -4.16 5.08
CA ASP A 46 -16.63 -4.62 4.80
C ASP A 46 -16.79 -6.16 4.84
N THR A 47 -15.70 -6.91 4.84
CA THR A 47 -15.74 -8.39 4.80
C THR A 47 -16.34 -8.96 6.07
N ALA A 48 -17.54 -9.52 5.96
CA ALA A 48 -18.30 -10.08 7.07
C ALA A 48 -18.36 -11.61 7.03
N SER A 49 -17.90 -12.26 5.97
CA SER A 49 -18.10 -13.70 5.74
C SER A 49 -16.97 -14.38 4.96
N ALA A 50 -16.89 -15.71 5.08
CA ALA A 50 -15.89 -16.53 4.40
C ALA A 50 -16.01 -16.49 2.86
N GLU A 51 -17.19 -16.14 2.34
CA GLU A 51 -17.48 -15.99 0.91
C GLU A 51 -16.74 -14.79 0.30
N ASP A 52 -16.51 -13.75 1.10
CA ASP A 52 -15.81 -12.53 0.69
C ASP A 52 -14.29 -12.72 0.65
N LEU A 53 -13.77 -13.83 1.20
CA LEU A 53 -12.33 -14.10 1.25
C LEU A 53 -11.71 -14.32 -0.14
N ASP A 54 -12.45 -14.94 -1.06
CA ASP A 54 -11.99 -15.11 -2.45
C ASP A 54 -11.91 -13.75 -3.17
N GLU A 55 -12.88 -12.85 -2.91
CA GLU A 55 -12.89 -11.49 -3.46
C GLU A 55 -11.74 -10.66 -2.87
N VAL A 56 -11.56 -10.70 -1.54
CA VAL A 56 -10.43 -10.07 -0.84
C VAL A 56 -9.10 -10.54 -1.41
N MET A 57 -8.93 -11.85 -1.59
CA MET A 57 -7.72 -12.43 -2.16
C MET A 57 -7.49 -11.95 -3.60
N SER A 58 -8.55 -11.89 -4.41
CA SER A 58 -8.44 -11.35 -5.76
C SER A 58 -8.02 -9.88 -5.76
N ASN A 59 -8.50 -9.07 -4.82
CA ASN A 59 -8.14 -7.66 -4.74
C ASN A 59 -6.70 -7.46 -4.23
N LEU A 60 -6.25 -8.23 -3.22
CA LEU A 60 -4.86 -8.21 -2.77
C LEU A 60 -3.87 -8.59 -3.89
N LYS A 61 -4.24 -9.53 -4.76
CA LYS A 61 -3.44 -9.89 -5.94
C LYS A 61 -3.35 -8.74 -6.96
N LYS A 62 -4.45 -8.01 -7.19
CA LYS A 62 -4.43 -6.83 -8.06
C LYS A 62 -3.54 -5.73 -7.49
N VAL A 63 -3.63 -5.48 -6.18
CA VAL A 63 -2.75 -4.53 -5.49
C VAL A 63 -1.29 -4.91 -5.69
N ARG A 64 -0.91 -6.17 -5.46
CA ARG A 64 0.45 -6.67 -5.72
C ARG A 64 0.89 -6.43 -7.16
N ASP A 65 0.02 -6.71 -8.13
CA ASP A 65 0.37 -6.62 -9.55
C ASP A 65 0.55 -5.16 -10.00
N ALA A 66 -0.24 -4.24 -9.46
CA ALA A 66 -0.12 -2.80 -9.67
C ALA A 66 1.02 -2.17 -8.86
N ALA A 67 1.46 -2.82 -7.78
CA ALA A 67 2.44 -2.26 -6.85
C ALA A 67 3.77 -1.89 -7.53
N PRO A 68 4.41 -0.79 -7.09
CA PRO A 68 5.77 -0.49 -7.50
C PRO A 68 6.72 -1.58 -6.99
N ASP A 69 7.80 -1.82 -7.73
CA ASP A 69 8.73 -2.94 -7.46
C ASP A 69 9.36 -2.89 -6.06
N SER A 70 9.42 -1.71 -5.43
CA SER A 70 9.91 -1.52 -4.06
C SER A 70 9.06 -2.20 -2.99
N VAL A 71 7.77 -2.42 -3.24
CA VAL A 71 6.84 -3.06 -2.28
C VAL A 71 6.06 -4.23 -2.87
N LYS A 72 6.23 -4.53 -4.17
CA LYS A 72 5.61 -5.68 -4.83
C LYS A 72 5.92 -7.01 -4.13
N GLU A 73 7.16 -7.24 -3.69
CA GLU A 73 7.52 -8.44 -2.92
C GLU A 73 6.84 -8.47 -1.55
N ASN A 74 6.71 -7.33 -0.87
CA ASN A 74 5.99 -7.25 0.41
C ASN A 74 4.50 -7.62 0.23
N TRP A 75 3.88 -7.16 -0.86
CA TRP A 75 2.50 -7.56 -1.20
C TRP A 75 2.39 -9.03 -1.55
N ALA A 76 3.40 -9.60 -2.23
CA ALA A 76 3.46 -11.03 -2.47
C ALA A 76 3.51 -11.82 -1.16
N THR A 77 4.31 -11.39 -0.18
CA THR A 77 4.35 -12.01 1.15
C THR A 77 2.99 -12.01 1.85
N LEU A 78 2.24 -10.90 1.78
CA LEU A 78 0.87 -10.84 2.33
C LEU A 78 -0.09 -11.80 1.61
N VAL A 79 -0.07 -11.82 0.28
CA VAL A 79 -0.90 -12.72 -0.53
C VAL A 79 -0.60 -14.18 -0.20
N GLU A 80 0.68 -14.56 -0.17
CA GLU A 80 1.12 -15.90 0.18
C GLU A 80 0.70 -16.29 1.60
N ALA A 81 0.85 -15.38 2.56
CA ALA A 81 0.43 -15.63 3.94
C ALA A 81 -1.07 -15.91 4.05
N TYR A 82 -1.90 -15.11 3.36
CA TYR A 82 -3.34 -15.36 3.31
C TYR A 82 -3.69 -16.68 2.59
N GLU A 83 -3.01 -17.02 1.49
CA GLU A 83 -3.25 -18.29 0.79
C GLU A 83 -2.90 -19.50 1.66
N SER A 84 -1.78 -19.43 2.38
CA SER A 84 -1.37 -20.45 3.34
C SER A 84 -2.37 -20.55 4.49
N ALA A 85 -2.88 -19.42 4.99
CA ALA A 85 -3.93 -19.40 6.00
C ALA A 85 -5.22 -20.09 5.54
N GLN A 86 -5.66 -19.85 4.31
CA GLN A 86 -6.82 -20.55 3.73
C GLN A 86 -6.61 -22.05 3.59
N LYS A 87 -5.38 -22.49 3.31
CA LYS A 87 -5.00 -23.91 3.21
C LYS A 87 -4.78 -24.57 4.59
N GLY A 88 -4.82 -23.80 5.68
CA GLY A 88 -4.52 -24.26 7.03
C GLY A 88 -3.03 -24.44 7.32
N ASP A 89 -2.16 -23.88 6.47
CA ASP A 89 -0.71 -24.02 6.50
C ASP A 89 -0.01 -22.79 7.12
N VAL A 90 -0.51 -22.36 8.28
CA VAL A 90 -0.01 -21.15 8.97
C VAL A 90 1.26 -21.39 9.80
N ALA A 91 1.67 -22.65 9.96
CA ALA A 91 2.77 -23.02 10.84
C ALA A 91 4.14 -22.57 10.30
N ASP A 92 4.26 -22.45 8.99
CA ASP A 92 5.50 -22.07 8.29
C ASP A 92 5.52 -20.59 7.87
N LEU A 93 4.56 -19.78 8.33
CA LEU A 93 4.56 -18.36 8.04
C LEU A 93 5.67 -17.64 8.82
N ASP A 94 6.56 -16.99 8.08
CA ASP A 94 7.55 -16.09 8.64
C ASP A 94 6.86 -14.80 9.11
N GLN A 95 6.49 -14.78 10.39
CA GLN A 95 5.79 -13.65 11.01
C GLN A 95 6.65 -12.38 11.00
N ASP A 96 7.98 -12.51 11.10
CA ASP A 96 8.89 -11.37 11.04
C ASP A 96 8.91 -10.77 9.63
N ALA A 97 8.91 -11.62 8.59
CA ALA A 97 8.80 -11.17 7.21
C ALA A 97 7.45 -10.52 6.93
N LEU A 98 6.36 -11.10 7.44
CA LEU A 98 5.00 -10.57 7.28
C LEU A 98 4.85 -9.20 7.96
N GLN A 99 5.38 -9.05 9.18
CA GLN A 99 5.36 -7.77 9.89
C GLN A 99 6.17 -6.70 9.13
N LYS A 100 7.39 -7.03 8.70
CA LYS A 100 8.23 -6.09 7.92
C LYS A 100 7.59 -5.72 6.59
N ALA A 101 6.95 -6.68 5.93
CA ALA A 101 6.19 -6.44 4.70
C ALA A 101 5.04 -5.44 4.95
N GLY A 102 4.27 -5.64 6.01
CA GLY A 102 3.21 -4.72 6.44
C GLY A 102 3.72 -3.31 6.72
N GLU A 103 4.80 -3.17 7.49
CA GLU A 103 5.41 -1.87 7.80
C GLU A 103 5.95 -1.15 6.55
N ALA A 104 6.56 -1.89 5.62
CA ALA A 104 7.07 -1.34 4.37
C ALA A 104 5.93 -0.85 3.46
N ILE A 105 4.84 -1.62 3.38
CA ILE A 105 3.64 -1.26 2.64
C ILE A 105 2.97 -0.05 3.24
N ASP A 106 2.70 -0.03 4.55
CA ASP A 106 2.06 1.10 5.23
C ASP A 106 2.83 2.40 4.99
N LYS A 107 4.16 2.35 5.19
CA LYS A 107 5.01 3.51 4.96
C LYS A 107 4.97 4.00 3.51
N GLN A 108 4.94 3.09 2.55
CA GLN A 108 4.90 3.45 1.13
C GLN A 108 3.53 3.97 0.71
N VAL A 109 2.44 3.33 1.15
CA VAL A 109 1.07 3.75 0.88
C VAL A 109 0.83 5.14 1.48
N LYS A 110 1.32 5.40 2.70
CA LYS A 110 1.24 6.72 3.30
C LYS A 110 2.08 7.78 2.56
N ALA A 111 3.25 7.40 2.06
CA ALA A 111 4.14 8.33 1.36
C ALA A 111 3.68 8.65 -0.06
N ASP A 112 3.19 7.65 -0.79
CA ASP A 112 2.91 7.75 -2.23
C ASP A 112 1.42 7.92 -2.52
N CYS A 113 0.54 7.34 -1.70
CA CYS A 113 -0.91 7.40 -1.87
C CYS A 113 -1.61 8.35 -0.90
N ASP A 114 -0.93 8.84 0.14
CA ASP A 114 -1.52 9.60 1.26
C ASP A 114 -2.72 8.86 1.90
N LEU A 115 -2.69 7.54 1.86
CA LEU A 115 -3.68 6.66 2.49
C LEU A 115 -3.13 6.15 3.80
N ASP A 116 -4.01 6.05 4.79
CA ASP A 116 -3.70 5.50 6.10
C ASP A 116 -4.44 4.17 6.21
N LEU A 117 -3.69 3.06 6.13
CA LEU A 117 -4.27 1.71 6.06
C LEU A 117 -5.10 1.38 7.31
N ASP A 118 -4.72 1.92 8.46
CA ASP A 118 -5.43 1.75 9.72
C ASP A 118 -6.80 2.47 9.74
N ASN A 119 -7.03 3.41 8.82
CA ASN A 119 -8.28 4.17 8.71
C ASN A 119 -9.15 3.74 7.52
N LEU A 120 -8.72 2.74 6.75
CA LEU A 120 -9.45 2.24 5.57
C LEU A 120 -10.45 1.11 5.90
N SER A 121 -10.31 0.49 7.07
CA SER A 121 -11.18 -0.60 7.56
C SER A 121 -12.07 -0.16 8.72
#